data_AF-A0A383D857-F1
#
_entry.id   AF-A0A383D857-F1
#
_cell.length_a   1.000
_cell.length_b   1.000
_cell.length_c   1.000
_cell.angle_alpha   90.00
_cell.angle_beta   90.00
_cell.angle_gamma   90.00
#
_symmetry.space_group_name_H-M   'P 1'
#
loop_
_entity.id
_entity.type
_entity.pdbx_description
1 polymer ?
#
loop_
_entity_poly.entity_id
_entity_poly.type
_entity_poly.pdbx_seq_one_letter_code
_entity_poly.pdbx_strand_id
1 'polypeptide(L)' 'MRCEIVAIGTELLLGQIVDTNSSWIGEQLALIGIDSHFQTKVGDNFDRMEFSMRQGLQRS' A
#
# COMPACT_ATOMS: atom_id res chain seq x y z
N MET A 1 -3.91 10.90 -12.46
CA MET A 1 -3.48 10.99 -11.04
C MET A 1 -2.85 9.65 -10.71
N ARG A 2 -1.68 9.60 -10.07
CA ARG A 2 -1.08 8.31 -9.68
C ARG A 2 -1.36 8.10 -8.19
N CYS A 3 -1.62 6.86 -7.83
CA CYS A 3 -1.89 6.45 -6.47
C CYS A 3 -0.95 5.31 -6.07
N GLU A 4 -0.64 5.22 -4.79
CA GLU A 4 0.00 4.06 -4.19
C GLU A 4 -0.79 3.64 -2.96
N ILE A 5 -0.91 2.33 -2.77
CA ILE A 5 -1.53 1.74 -1.58
C ILE A 5 -0.41 1.30 -0.65
N VAL A 6 -0.45 1.75 0.60
CA VAL A 6 0.46 1.31 1.66
C VAL A 6 -0.34 0.54 2.72
N ALA A 7 -0.16 -0.77 2.78
CA ALA A 7 -0.78 -1.63 3.77
C ALA A 7 0.15 -1.81 4.98
N ILE A 8 -0.33 -1.44 6.16
CA ILE A 8 0.41 -1.48 7.42
C ILE A 8 -0.07 -2.69 8.22
N GLY A 9 0.89 -3.52 8.65
CA GLY A 9 0.63 -4.70 9.49
C GLY A 9 1.78 -5.69 9.43
N THR A 10 2.37 -6.02 10.57
CA THR A 10 3.48 -6.99 10.66
C THR A 10 3.04 -8.38 10.23
N GLU A 11 1.80 -8.77 10.55
CA GLU A 11 1.14 -10.00 10.14
C GLU A 11 1.01 -10.14 8.61
N LEU A 12 0.91 -9.03 7.88
CA LEU A 12 0.90 -9.00 6.41
C LEU A 12 2.28 -9.37 5.84
N LEU A 13 3.35 -8.96 6.52
CA LEU A 13 4.73 -9.30 6.15
C LEU A 13 5.09 -10.73 6.52
N LEU A 14 4.58 -11.22 7.66
CA LEU A 14 4.77 -12.59 8.14
C LEU A 14 3.90 -13.61 7.39
N GLY A 15 2.99 -13.16 6.53
CA GLY A 15 2.08 -14.03 5.78
C GLY A 15 1.05 -14.74 6.66
N GLN A 16 0.77 -14.21 7.85
CA GLN A 16 -0.25 -14.77 8.75
C GLN A 16 -1.66 -14.48 8.26
N ILE A 17 -1.85 -13.36 7.56
CA ILE A 17 -3.09 -13.01 6.88
C ILE A 17 -2.79 -12.56 5.44
N VAL A 18 -3.77 -12.75 4.55
CA VAL A 18 -3.71 -12.27 3.17
C VAL A 18 -4.17 -10.81 3.14
N ASP A 19 -3.41 -9.96 2.45
CA ASP A 19 -3.78 -8.56 2.23
C ASP A 19 -4.89 -8.45 1.18
N THR A 20 -6.14 -8.63 1.61
CA THR A 20 -7.32 -8.45 0.75
C THR A 20 -7.72 -6.98 0.62
N ASN A 21 -7.27 -6.13 1.55
CA ASN A 21 -7.58 -4.70 1.56
C ASN A 21 -6.95 -4.01 0.35
N SER A 22 -5.66 -4.24 0.08
CA SER A 22 -4.98 -3.64 -1.08
C SER A 22 -5.59 -4.09 -2.40
N SER A 23 -6.03 -5.36 -2.50
CA SER A 23 -6.75 -5.86 -3.68
C SER A 23 -8.06 -5.12 -3.89
N TRP A 24 -8.90 -5.01 -2.85
CA TRP A 24 -10.19 -4.32 -2.95
C TRP A 24 -10.03 -2.83 -3.30
N ILE A 25 -9.10 -2.13 -2.66
CA ILE A 25 -8.82 -0.71 -2.96
C ILE A 25 -8.32 -0.56 -4.40
N GLY A 26 -7.44 -1.45 -4.86
CA GLY A 26 -6.95 -1.44 -6.24
C GLY A 26 -8.06 -1.58 -7.27
N GLU A 27 -9.03 -2.48 -7.03
CA GLU A 27 -10.23 -2.60 -7.85
C GLU A 27 -11.05 -1.31 -7.86
N GLN A 28 -11.27 -0.69 -6.68
CA GLN A 28 -12.03 0.56 -6.61
C GLN A 28 -11.34 1.71 -7.35
N LEU A 29 -10.01 1.84 -7.24
CA LEU A 29 -9.24 2.83 -7.97
C LEU A 29 -9.33 2.64 -9.49
N ALA A 30 -9.25 1.39 -9.95
CA ALA A 30 -9.39 1.06 -11.37
C ALA A 30 -10.79 1.42 -11.90
N LEU A 31 -11.85 1.18 -11.13
CA LEU A 31 -13.23 1.52 -11.51
C LEU A 31 -13.44 3.03 -11.75
N ILE A 32 -12.68 3.87 -11.06
CA ILE A 32 -12.74 5.34 -11.21
C ILE A 32 -11.61 5.90 -12.09
N GLY A 33 -10.84 5.04 -12.75
CA GLY A 33 -9.78 5.44 -13.69
C GLY A 33 -8.55 6.07 -13.02
N ILE A 34 -8.24 5.68 -11.77
CA ILE A 34 -7.00 6.09 -11.10
C ILE A 34 -5.97 4.97 -11.20
N ASP A 35 -4.81 5.29 -11.77
CA ASP A 35 -3.71 4.36 -11.91
C ASP A 35 -2.99 4.15 -10.57
N SER A 36 -2.93 2.88 -10.13
CA SER A 36 -2.13 2.45 -8.97
C SER A 36 -0.92 1.65 -9.43
N HIS A 37 0.24 2.28 -9.52
CA HIS A 37 1.46 1.61 -10.04
C HIS A 37 2.20 0.78 -8.99
N PHE A 38 2.04 1.12 -7.72
CA PHE A 38 2.72 0.45 -6.62
C PHE A 38 1.73 0.09 -5.52
N GLN A 39 1.99 -1.05 -4.87
CA GLN A 39 1.39 -1.43 -3.60
C GLN A 39 2.51 -1.89 -2.68
N THR A 40 2.58 -1.34 -1.48
CA THR A 40 3.65 -1.58 -0.52
C THR A 40 3.07 -2.12 0.78
N LYS A 41 3.64 -3.20 1.31
CA LYS A 41 3.35 -3.68 2.66
C LYS A 41 4.46 -3.22 3.61
N VAL A 42 4.09 -2.74 4.79
CA VAL A 42 5.02 -2.26 5.81
C VAL A 42 4.62 -2.76 7.18
N GLY A 43 5.60 -3.05 8.04
CA GLY A 43 5.33 -3.45 9.42
C GLY A 43 5.07 -2.24 10.32
N ASP A 44 4.54 -2.48 11.51
CA ASP A 44 4.04 -1.46 12.47
C ASP A 44 5.15 -0.72 13.22
N ASN A 45 6.23 -0.39 12.53
CA ASN A 45 7.30 0.43 13.07
C ASN A 45 7.22 1.83 12.44
N PHE A 46 7.25 2.85 13.31
CA PHE A 46 7.07 4.24 12.89
C PHE A 46 8.06 4.66 11.80
N ASP A 47 9.35 4.39 11.98
CA ASP A 47 10.39 4.79 11.02
C ASP A 47 10.21 4.11 9.66
N ARG A 48 9.76 2.85 9.66
CA ARG A 48 9.44 2.12 8.41
C ARG A 48 8.23 2.71 7.71
N MET A 49 7.16 3.02 8.46
CA MET A 49 5.96 3.65 7.91
C MET A 49 6.30 5.01 7.31
N GLU A 50 7.06 5.83 8.04
CA GLU A 50 7.51 7.16 7.60
C GLU A 50 8.33 7.07 6.30
N PHE A 51 9.29 6.14 6.26
CA PHE A 51 10.09 5.88 5.07
C PHE A 51 9.22 5.45 3.87
N SER A 52 8.33 4.47 4.07
CA SER A 52 7.43 3.97 3.02
C SER A 52 6.52 5.08 2.47
N MET A 53 5.97 5.93 3.35
CA MET A 53 5.15 7.06 2.93
C MET A 53 5.96 8.08 2.11
N ARG A 54 7.18 8.41 2.54
CA ARG A 54 8.07 9.30 1.76
C ARG A 54 8.41 8.73 0.39
N GLN A 55 8.70 7.44 0.30
CA GLN A 55 8.97 6.78 -0.98
C GLN A 55 7.74 6.80 -1.88
N GLY A 56 6.54 6.55 -1.33
CA GLY A 56 5.29 6.61 -2.08
C GLY A 56 5.04 7.99 -2.67
N LEU A 57 5.21 9.06 -1.88
CA LEU A 57 5.07 10.44 -2.33
C LEU A 57 6.09 10.86 -3.41
N GLN A 58 7.24 10.19 -3.51
CA GLN A 58 8.24 10.50 -4.54
C GLN A 58 7.94 9.85 -5.89
N ARG A 59 7.18 8.74 -5.91
CA ARG A 59 6.97 7.91 -7.12
C ARG A 59 5.53 7.88 -7.62
N SER A 60 4.59 8.44 -6.86
CA SER A 60 3.15 8.51 -7.16
C SER A 60 2.66 9.95 -7.14
#